data_AF-A0A925ZVE3-F1
#
_entry.id   AF-A0A925ZVE3-F1
#
_cell.length_a   1.000
_cell.length_b   1.000
_cell.length_c   1.000
_cell.angle_alpha   90.00
_cell.angle_beta   90.00
_cell.angle_gamma   90.00
#
_symmetry.space_group_name_H-M   'P 1'
#
loop_
_entity.id
_entity.type
_entity.pdbx_description
1 polymer ?
#
loop_
_entity_poly.entity_id
_entity_poly.type
_entity_poly.pdbx_seq_one_letter_code
_entity_poly.pdbx_strand_id
1 'polypeptide(L)'
;MKHTFYRHLLYLLLAVLSIQQGWAQSTTTSAINGVITDKDGAGLPGATIIALHTPTNTQYVAPTNSEGRFNIQNMRIGGPYTVRVTFVGYKDATREGIFLNLGQNQRLDINLSEATTE
;
A
#
# COMPACT_ATOMS: atom_id res chain seq x y z
N MET A 1 -17.61 58.25 15.45
CA MET A 1 -17.31 57.14 16.40
C MET A 1 -17.98 55.82 16.03
N LYS A 2 -19.28 55.79 15.65
CA LYS A 2 -19.95 54.53 15.23
C LYS A 2 -19.39 53.92 13.94
N HIS A 3 -18.99 54.74 12.96
CA HIS A 3 -18.45 54.27 11.67
C HIS A 3 -17.06 53.61 11.77
N THR A 4 -16.19 54.10 12.67
CA THR A 4 -14.88 53.47 12.94
C THR A 4 -15.05 52.13 13.66
N PHE A 5 -16.06 52.02 14.54
CA PHE A 5 -16.44 50.78 15.21
C PHE A 5 -16.92 49.70 14.23
N TYR A 6 -17.82 50.03 13.30
CA TYR A 6 -18.24 49.09 12.24
C TYR A 6 -17.09 48.70 11.31
N ARG A 7 -16.15 49.62 11.04
CA ARG A 7 -14.93 49.30 10.26
C ARG A 7 -14.06 48.28 10.98
N HIS A 8 -13.81 48.45 12.28
CA HIS A 8 -13.06 47.49 13.08
C HIS A 8 -13.79 46.15 13.22
N LEU A 9 -15.11 46.17 13.37
CA LEU A 9 -15.95 44.96 13.40
C LEU A 9 -15.89 44.19 12.08
N LEU A 10 -15.89 44.91 10.94
CA LEU A 10 -15.73 44.32 9.60
C LEU A 10 -14.34 43.67 9.43
N TYR A 11 -13.27 44.34 9.87
CA TYR A 11 -11.91 43.77 9.82
C TYR A 11 -11.77 42.53 10.69
N LEU A 12 -12.42 42.49 11.86
CA LEU A 12 -12.41 41.34 12.76
C LEU A 12 -13.18 40.15 12.17
N LEU A 13 -14.32 40.40 11.51
CA LEU A 13 -15.08 39.38 10.79
C LEU A 13 -14.28 38.78 9.60
N LEU A 14 -13.54 39.62 8.87
CA LEU A 14 -12.68 39.18 7.77
C LEU A 14 -11.50 38.32 8.25
N ALA A 15 -10.94 38.62 9.43
CA ALA A 15 -9.85 37.86 10.03
C ALA A 15 -10.29 36.45 10.47
N VAL A 16 -11.53 36.29 10.94
CA VAL A 16 -12.09 34.99 11.35
C VAL A 16 -12.40 34.09 10.14
N LEU A 17 -12.73 34.65 8.98
CA LEU A 17 -12.95 33.89 7.74
C LEU A 17 -11.66 33.34 7.10
N SER A 18 -10.49 33.76 7.57
CA SER A 18 -9.19 33.41 6.95
C SER A 18 -8.60 32.08 7.47
N ILE A 19 -9.28 31.37 8.37
CA ILE A 19 -8.81 30.11 8.95
C ILE A 19 -9.31 28.94 8.10
N GLN A 20 -8.96 28.90 6.82
CA GLN A 20 -9.12 27.68 6.02
C GLN A 20 -7.88 26.82 6.19
N GLN A 21 -7.91 25.91 7.17
CA GLN A 21 -6.94 24.82 7.23
C GLN A 21 -7.27 23.78 6.16
N GLY A 22 -6.66 23.94 4.98
CA GLY A 22 -6.63 22.90 3.97
C GLY A 22 -5.60 21.84 4.35
N TRP A 23 -6.02 20.79 5.05
CA TRP A 23 -5.23 19.58 5.21
C TRP A 23 -5.23 18.81 3.88
N ALA A 24 -4.37 19.21 2.95
CA ALA A 24 -4.06 18.41 1.78
C ALA A 24 -3.17 17.22 2.23
N GLN A 25 -3.75 16.26 2.95
CA GLN A 25 -3.13 14.95 3.07
C GLN A 25 -3.35 14.23 1.75
N SER A 26 -2.50 14.52 0.78
CA SER A 26 -2.29 13.61 -0.34
C SER A 26 -1.84 12.30 0.27
N THR A 27 -2.75 11.34 0.35
CA THR A 27 -2.41 9.96 0.72
C THR A 27 -1.45 9.47 -0.34
N THR A 28 -0.15 9.65 -0.12
CA THR A 28 0.93 9.25 -1.04
C THR A 28 1.21 7.77 -0.93
N THR A 29 0.12 6.98 -0.89
CA THR A 29 0.19 5.54 -0.76
C THR A 29 0.02 4.88 -2.11
N SER A 30 0.61 3.71 -2.21
CA SER A 30 0.37 2.74 -3.25
C SER A 30 -0.11 1.44 -2.59
N ALA A 31 -0.42 0.45 -3.41
CA ALA A 31 -0.82 -0.86 -2.96
C ALA A 31 -0.34 -1.92 -3.94
N ILE A 32 -0.16 -3.13 -3.44
CA ILE A 32 0.12 -4.32 -4.24
C ILE A 32 -1.03 -5.30 -4.04
N ASN A 33 -1.57 -5.81 -5.13
CA ASN A 33 -2.54 -6.89 -5.09
C ASN A 33 -2.14 -7.99 -6.07
N GLY A 34 -2.77 -9.15 -5.94
CA GLY A 34 -2.50 -10.24 -6.87
C GLY A 34 -3.09 -11.54 -6.38
N VAL A 35 -2.74 -12.60 -7.09
CA VAL A 35 -3.17 -13.97 -6.80
C VAL A 35 -1.96 -14.87 -6.71
N ILE A 36 -1.92 -15.67 -5.65
CA ILE A 36 -0.95 -16.74 -5.47
C ILE A 36 -1.63 -18.05 -5.85
N THR A 37 -1.05 -18.74 -6.82
CA THR A 37 -1.56 -20.02 -7.32
C THR A 37 -0.51 -21.11 -7.25
N ASP A 38 -0.96 -22.36 -7.23
CA ASP A 38 -0.13 -23.54 -7.44
C ASP A 38 0.08 -23.82 -8.94
N LYS A 39 1.00 -24.71 -9.30
CA LYS A 39 1.26 -25.21 -10.66
C LYS A 39 -0.01 -25.62 -11.42
N ASP A 40 -1.01 -26.12 -10.70
CA ASP A 40 -2.29 -26.57 -11.27
C ASP A 40 -3.30 -25.42 -11.45
N GLY A 41 -2.92 -24.19 -11.10
CA GLY A 41 -3.76 -22.99 -11.18
C GLY A 41 -4.71 -22.80 -9.99
N ALA A 42 -4.69 -23.70 -9.01
CA ALA A 42 -5.47 -23.57 -7.78
C ALA A 42 -4.94 -22.41 -6.92
N GLY A 43 -5.82 -21.56 -6.40
CA GLY A 43 -5.45 -20.50 -5.47
C GLY A 43 -4.95 -21.08 -4.15
N LEU A 44 -3.88 -20.52 -3.59
CA LEU A 44 -3.27 -20.99 -2.34
C LEU A 44 -3.71 -20.12 -1.16
N PRO A 45 -4.65 -20.59 -0.31
CA PRO A 45 -5.11 -19.83 0.84
C PRO A 45 -4.13 -19.91 2.02
N GLY A 46 -3.90 -18.80 2.71
CA GLY A 46 -2.96 -18.74 3.83
C GLY A 46 -1.49 -18.64 3.44
N ALA A 47 -1.17 -18.47 2.15
CA ALA A 47 0.17 -18.09 1.71
C ALA A 47 0.51 -16.71 2.29
N THR A 48 1.73 -16.56 2.81
CA THR A 48 2.20 -15.32 3.43
C THR A 48 3.03 -14.53 2.44
N ILE A 49 2.58 -13.31 2.12
CA ILE A 49 3.29 -12.36 1.26
C ILE A 49 4.03 -11.38 2.16
N ILE A 50 5.32 -11.20 1.88
CA ILE A 50 6.22 -10.30 2.57
C ILE A 50 6.80 -9.34 1.53
N ALA A 51 6.37 -8.09 1.53
CA ALA A 51 6.93 -7.04 0.69
C ALA A 51 7.91 -6.18 1.51
N LEU A 52 9.19 -6.22 1.17
CA LEU A 52 10.25 -5.43 1.80
C LEU A 52 10.61 -4.23 0.92
N HIS A 53 10.49 -3.03 1.46
CA HIS A 53 11.00 -1.82 0.83
C HIS A 53 12.51 -1.73 1.06
N THR A 54 13.31 -2.05 0.04
CA THR A 54 14.77 -2.17 0.18
C THR A 54 15.50 -0.91 0.68
N PRO A 55 15.10 0.33 0.32
CA PRO A 55 15.79 1.52 0.81
C PRO A 55 15.56 1.83 2.29
N THR A 56 14.41 1.43 2.86
CA THR A 56 14.06 1.75 4.26
C THR A 56 13.92 0.52 5.15
N ASN A 57 14.10 -0.68 4.59
CA ASN A 57 13.81 -1.96 5.23
C ASN A 57 12.40 -2.06 5.83
N THR A 58 11.45 -1.27 5.35
CA THR A 58 10.05 -1.34 5.82
C THR A 58 9.41 -2.59 5.25
N GLN A 59 8.86 -3.43 6.13
CA GLN A 59 8.22 -4.68 5.74
C GLN A 59 6.70 -4.56 5.82
N TYR A 60 6.04 -5.06 4.79
CA TYR A 60 4.59 -5.21 4.73
C TYR A 60 4.29 -6.70 4.61
N VAL A 61 3.34 -7.18 5.41
CA VAL A 61 2.96 -8.59 5.41
C VAL A 61 1.45 -8.69 5.23
N ALA A 62 1.03 -9.57 4.31
CA ALA A 62 -0.38 -9.91 4.17
C ALA A 62 -0.52 -11.40 3.82
N PRO A 63 -1.50 -12.09 4.42
CA PRO A 63 -1.87 -13.44 3.99
C PRO A 63 -2.75 -13.39 2.74
N THR A 64 -2.79 -14.49 1.98
CA THR A 64 -3.81 -14.72 0.96
C THR A 64 -5.13 -15.17 1.57
N ASN A 65 -6.23 -14.83 0.90
CA ASN A 65 -7.58 -15.29 1.23
C ASN A 65 -7.88 -16.69 0.65
N SER A 66 -9.13 -17.16 0.79
CA SER A 66 -9.61 -18.46 0.30
C SER A 66 -9.42 -18.70 -1.20
N GLU A 67 -9.35 -17.63 -2.00
CA GLU A 67 -9.13 -17.69 -3.45
C GLU A 67 -7.63 -17.53 -3.83
N GLY A 68 -6.73 -17.49 -2.86
CA GLY A 68 -5.31 -17.19 -3.08
C GLY A 68 -5.01 -15.72 -3.35
N ARG A 69 -5.99 -14.82 -3.23
CA ARG A 69 -5.79 -13.38 -3.48
C ARG A 69 -5.20 -12.69 -2.26
N PHE A 70 -4.32 -11.72 -2.50
CA PHE A 70 -3.79 -10.84 -1.47
C PHE A 70 -3.93 -9.37 -1.88
N ASN A 71 -3.93 -8.49 -0.87
CA ASN A 71 -3.95 -7.06 -1.05
C ASN A 71 -3.19 -6.40 0.10
N ILE A 72 -2.12 -5.68 -0.23
CA ILE A 72 -1.31 -4.89 0.69
C ILE A 72 -1.57 -3.43 0.36
N GLN A 73 -2.20 -2.71 1.29
CA GLN A 73 -2.55 -1.30 1.12
C GLN A 73 -1.63 -0.39 1.93
N ASN A 74 -1.74 0.91 1.70
CA ASN A 74 -1.00 1.94 2.43
C ASN A 74 0.53 1.79 2.35
N MET A 75 1.01 1.25 1.22
CA MET A 75 2.44 1.09 0.97
C MET A 75 3.06 2.42 0.56
N ARG A 76 4.33 2.62 0.93
CA ARG A 76 5.09 3.79 0.48
C ARG A 76 5.30 3.73 -1.04
N ILE A 77 5.16 4.85 -1.71
CA ILE A 77 5.52 4.96 -3.13
C ILE A 77 7.03 4.81 -3.34
N GLY A 78 7.42 4.47 -4.56
CA GLY A 78 8.80 4.25 -4.96
C GLY A 78 9.18 2.76 -4.90
N GLY A 79 10.47 2.52 -4.72
CA GLY A 79 11.04 1.19 -4.73
C GLY A 79 12.57 1.27 -4.66
N PRO A 80 13.27 0.15 -4.87
CA PRO A 80 12.70 -1.14 -5.23
C PRO A 80 12.12 -1.90 -4.02
N TYR A 81 11.05 -2.64 -4.26
CA TYR A 81 10.47 -3.61 -3.35
C TYR A 81 10.94 -5.03 -3.70
N THR A 82 11.21 -5.82 -2.67
CA THR A 82 11.42 -7.26 -2.74
C THR A 82 10.20 -7.95 -2.14
N VAL A 83 9.43 -8.65 -2.96
CA VAL A 83 8.26 -9.41 -2.54
C VAL A 83 8.61 -10.89 -2.45
N ARG A 84 8.53 -11.45 -1.25
CA ARG A 84 8.70 -12.88 -0.99
C ARG A 84 7.36 -13.49 -0.63
N VAL A 85 7.03 -14.62 -1.25
CA VAL A 85 5.84 -15.40 -0.96
C VAL A 85 6.29 -16.72 -0.37
N THR A 86 5.70 -17.07 0.77
CA THR A 86 6.03 -18.28 1.53
C THR A 86 4.74 -19.04 1.82
N PHE A 87 4.78 -20.36 1.69
CA PHE A 87 3.64 -21.22 2.03
C PHE A 87 4.15 -22.61 2.43
N VAL A 88 3.52 -23.22 3.43
CA VAL A 88 3.98 -24.49 4.01
C VAL A 88 3.89 -25.60 2.95
N GLY A 89 4.99 -26.33 2.75
CA GLY A 89 5.08 -27.37 1.72
C GLY A 89 5.42 -26.87 0.32
N TYR A 90 5.66 -25.56 0.15
CA TYR A 90 6.01 -24.94 -1.12
C TYR A 90 7.37 -24.28 -1.07
N LYS A 91 8.01 -24.14 -2.24
CA LYS A 91 9.24 -23.38 -2.39
C LYS A 91 8.93 -21.90 -2.36
N ASP A 92 9.66 -21.16 -1.53
CA ASP A 92 9.56 -19.70 -1.48
C ASP A 92 9.84 -19.07 -2.85
N ALA A 93 8.96 -18.16 -3.27
CA ALA A 93 9.15 -17.37 -4.47
C ALA A 93 9.51 -15.93 -4.09
N THR A 94 10.56 -15.38 -4.71
CA THR A 94 11.00 -14.00 -4.47
C THR A 94 10.99 -13.22 -5.78
N ARG A 95 10.43 -12.00 -5.75
CA ARG A 95 10.36 -11.05 -6.85
C ARG A 95 10.97 -9.73 -6.39
N GLU A 96 12.03 -9.30 -7.08
CA GLU A 96 12.77 -8.09 -6.75
C GLU A 96 12.52 -7.00 -7.78
N GLY A 97 12.92 -5.76 -7.45
CA GLY A 97 12.88 -4.66 -8.40
C GLY A 97 11.48 -4.10 -8.66
N ILE A 98 10.52 -4.32 -7.77
CA ILE A 98 9.16 -3.80 -7.94
C ILE A 98 9.11 -2.33 -7.56
N PHE A 99 8.59 -1.48 -8.44
CA PHE A 99 8.38 -0.05 -8.18
C PHE A 99 6.89 0.25 -8.08
N LEU A 100 6.52 1.00 -7.04
CA LEU A 100 5.15 1.38 -6.75
C LEU A 100 4.91 2.85 -7.08
N ASN A 101 3.92 3.10 -7.92
CA ASN A 101 3.53 4.46 -8.29
C ASN A 101 2.37 4.96 -7.43
N LEU A 102 2.31 6.27 -7.27
CA LEU A 102 1.27 6.95 -6.52
C LEU A 102 -0.13 6.60 -7.03
N GLY A 103 -1.01 6.16 -6.14
CA GLY A 103 -2.40 5.84 -6.47
C GLY A 103 -2.60 4.62 -7.38
N GLN A 104 -1.54 3.90 -7.73
CA GLN A 104 -1.64 2.68 -8.53
C GLN A 104 -1.65 1.44 -7.64
N ASN A 105 -2.50 0.48 -8.01
CA ASN A 105 -2.42 -0.90 -7.52
C ASN A 105 -1.50 -1.68 -8.45
N GLN A 106 -0.32 -2.05 -7.96
CA GLN A 106 0.57 -2.92 -8.71
C GLN A 106 0.08 -4.36 -8.59
N ARG A 107 -0.27 -4.96 -9.73
CA ARG A 107 -0.70 -6.36 -9.77
C ARG A 107 0.50 -7.29 -9.87
N LEU A 108 0.59 -8.26 -8.96
CA LEU A 108 1.64 -9.27 -8.91
C LEU A 108 1.06 -10.65 -8.69
N ASP A 109 0.92 -11.40 -9.78
CA ASP A 109 0.48 -12.80 -9.73
C ASP A 109 1.71 -13.71 -9.70
N ILE A 110 1.73 -14.66 -8.76
CA ILE A 110 2.86 -15.56 -8.54
C ILE A 110 2.35 -16.99 -8.48
N ASN A 111 3.00 -17.84 -9.27
CA ASN A 111 2.82 -19.28 -9.20
C ASN A 111 3.89 -19.86 -8.26
N LEU A 112 3.47 -20.56 -7.21
CA LEU A 112 4.35 -21.32 -6.33
C LEU A 112 4.50 -22.74 -6.85
N SER A 113 5.70 -23.28 -6.67
CA SER A 113 5.97 -24.69 -6.92
C SER A 113 6.08 -25.42 -5.58
N GLU A 114 5.51 -26.61 -5.50
CA GLU A 114 5.67 -27.49 -4.34
C GLU A 114 7.15 -27.70 -4.01
N ALA A 115 7.48 -27.74 -2.73
CA ALA A 115 8.82 -28.08 -2.29
C ALA A 115 8.98 -29.61 -2.44
N THR A 116 9.57 -30.04 -3.56
CA THR A 116 9.96 -31.45 -3.72
C THR A 116 10.93 -31.79 -2.59
N THR A 117 10.44 -32.57 -1.62
CA THR A 117 11.30 -33.26 -0.66
C THR A 117 11.84 -34.48 -1.39
N GLU A 118 13.05 -34.39 -1.94
CA GLU A 118 13.83 -35.58 -2.31
C GLU A 118 14.33 -36.31 -1.05
#